data_AF-A0A0R2SYM6-F1
#
_entry.id   AF-A0A0R2SYM6-F1
#
_cell.length_a   1.000
_cell.length_b   1.000
_cell.length_c   1.000
_cell.angle_alpha   90.00
_cell.angle_beta   90.00
_cell.angle_gamma   90.00
#
_symmetry.space_group_name_H-M   'P 1'
#
loop_
_entity.id
_entity.type
_entity.pdbx_description
1 polymer ?
#
loop_
_entity_poly.entity_id
_entity_poly.type
_entity_poly.pdbx_seq_one_letter_code
_entity_poly.pdbx_strand_id
1 'polypeptide(L)'
;MYVCAGERQAAYATRDGVEQVESGDRYTGGSMRFAPIAVTGVVAAMDLRTNQRLWSQRWSSRCYSGLVATAGDLLFAGRNDGRFTAMDSRDGTKLWEFMTDAGVNAPPTIFEHEGEQYVTVFSAGNLLEGSSRGDSMWTFKLLEEGEETSIPLEQITPPQPNTEGLALFRQTCVFCHGLRGEGGHNGMPLEGLAAFSTDQVASIISKGQNSMPAFADTFTASQIRSIAEHVRTLNRGIPNRNSR
;
A
#
# COMPACT_ATOMS: atom_id res chain seq x y z
N MET A 1 -19.55 -16.72 -7.75
CA MET A 1 -18.65 -15.59 -8.01
C MET A 1 -18.89 -14.53 -6.96
N TYR A 2 -17.85 -13.90 -6.43
CA TYR A 2 -17.97 -12.75 -5.54
C TYR A 2 -17.70 -11.45 -6.29
N VAL A 3 -18.45 -10.40 -5.94
CA VAL A 3 -18.42 -9.10 -6.61
C VAL A 3 -18.14 -8.03 -5.58
N CYS A 4 -17.14 -7.19 -5.84
CA CYS A 4 -16.85 -5.95 -5.12
C CYS A 4 -17.05 -4.82 -6.13
N ALA A 5 -18.03 -3.94 -5.87
CA ALA A 5 -18.39 -2.90 -6.83
C ALA A 5 -18.86 -1.60 -6.16
N GLY A 6 -18.96 -0.55 -6.98
CA GLY A 6 -19.69 0.67 -6.68
C GLY A 6 -21.07 0.66 -7.34
N GLU A 7 -22.09 1.08 -6.60
CA GLU A 7 -23.45 1.24 -7.09
C GLU A 7 -23.73 2.72 -7.35
N ARG A 8 -23.98 3.07 -8.61
CA ARG A 8 -24.28 4.44 -9.03
C ARG A 8 -25.51 4.45 -9.94
N GLN A 9 -26.40 5.42 -9.73
CA GLN A 9 -27.55 5.61 -10.60
C GLN A 9 -27.18 6.45 -11.82
N ALA A 10 -27.59 5.98 -12.99
CA ALA A 10 -27.34 6.66 -14.25
C ALA A 10 -28.55 6.55 -15.18
N ALA A 11 -28.76 7.59 -15.98
CA ALA A 11 -29.62 7.57 -17.16
C ALA A 11 -28.74 7.51 -18.40
N TYR A 12 -29.17 6.76 -19.40
CA TYR A 12 -28.52 6.73 -20.71
C TYR A 12 -29.41 7.46 -21.71
N ALA A 13 -28.85 8.44 -22.41
CA ALA A 13 -29.56 9.20 -23.44
C ALA A 13 -28.90 8.96 -24.80
N THR A 14 -29.71 8.53 -25.77
CA THR A 14 -29.31 8.44 -27.18
C THR A 14 -29.26 9.84 -27.79
N ARG A 15 -28.43 10.02 -28.81
CA ARG A 15 -28.49 11.19 -29.69
C ARG A 15 -29.13 10.73 -31.00
N ASP A 16 -30.14 11.44 -31.47
CA ASP A 16 -30.68 11.21 -32.81
C ASP A 16 -29.72 11.81 -33.86
N GLY A 17 -29.58 11.14 -35.01
CA GLY A 17 -28.77 11.63 -36.13
C GLY A 17 -27.25 11.52 -35.95
N VAL A 18 -26.75 10.54 -35.18
CA VAL A 18 -25.30 10.27 -35.14
C VAL A 18 -24.87 9.69 -36.49
N GLU A 19 -24.25 10.51 -37.32
CA GLU A 19 -23.64 10.07 -38.58
C GLU A 19 -22.47 9.11 -38.35
N GLN A 20 -22.17 8.35 -39.39
CA GLN A 20 -21.23 7.24 -39.41
C GLN A 20 -19.95 7.52 -38.63
N VAL A 21 -19.65 6.61 -37.71
CA VAL A 21 -18.44 6.65 -36.91
C VAL A 21 -17.29 6.13 -37.77
N GLU A 22 -16.19 6.88 -37.85
CA GLU A 22 -15.01 6.42 -38.55
C GLU A 22 -14.41 5.18 -37.86
N SER A 23 -13.77 4.31 -38.63
CA SER A 23 -13.11 3.14 -38.05
C SER A 23 -12.03 3.59 -37.06
N GLY A 24 -12.15 3.16 -35.79
CA GLY A 24 -11.23 3.54 -34.71
C GLY A 24 -11.81 4.55 -33.72
N ASP A 25 -12.92 5.20 -34.05
CA ASP A 25 -13.58 6.13 -33.14
C ASP A 25 -14.39 5.41 -32.07
N ARG A 26 -14.43 6.03 -30.88
CA ARG A 26 -15.24 5.53 -29.76
C ARG A 26 -16.72 5.81 -30.02
N TYR A 27 -17.46 4.78 -30.45
CA TYR A 27 -18.92 4.84 -30.52
C TYR A 27 -19.57 4.27 -29.26
N THR A 28 -20.24 5.12 -28.48
CA THR A 28 -21.06 4.68 -27.35
C THR A 28 -22.55 4.67 -27.65
N GLY A 29 -23.01 5.22 -28.80
CA GLY A 29 -24.42 5.33 -29.21
C GLY A 29 -25.22 6.43 -28.50
N GLY A 30 -24.56 7.25 -27.67
CA GLY A 30 -25.23 8.14 -26.71
C GLY A 30 -24.33 8.47 -25.54
N SER A 31 -24.92 9.02 -24.47
CA SER A 31 -24.18 9.47 -23.29
C SER A 31 -24.83 9.03 -21.98
N MET A 32 -24.00 8.60 -21.04
CA MET A 32 -24.40 8.31 -19.67
C MET A 32 -24.43 9.60 -18.85
N ARG A 33 -25.49 9.80 -18.08
CA ARG A 33 -25.68 10.90 -17.15
C ARG A 33 -25.87 10.30 -15.77
N PHE A 34 -25.01 10.66 -14.83
CA PHE A 34 -25.09 10.14 -13.47
C PHE A 34 -25.95 11.05 -12.61
N ALA A 35 -26.87 10.46 -11.84
CA ALA A 35 -27.61 11.21 -10.85
C ALA A 35 -26.64 11.74 -9.78
N PRO A 36 -26.89 12.94 -9.21
CA PRO A 36 -26.09 13.53 -8.14
C PRO A 36 -26.41 12.88 -6.79
N ILE A 37 -26.40 11.54 -6.75
CA ILE A 37 -26.68 10.74 -5.56
C ILE A 37 -25.37 10.13 -5.09
N ALA A 38 -25.20 10.04 -3.77
CA ALA A 38 -24.03 9.43 -3.15
C ALA A 38 -23.80 8.02 -3.71
N VAL A 39 -22.56 7.74 -4.09
CA VAL A 39 -22.20 6.41 -4.57
C VAL A 39 -21.97 5.50 -3.37
N THR A 40 -22.62 4.35 -3.38
CA THR A 40 -22.44 3.31 -2.36
C THR A 40 -21.61 2.15 -2.91
N GLY A 41 -21.18 1.26 -2.03
CA GLY A 41 -20.54 0.01 -2.44
C GLY A 41 -21.49 -1.16 -2.31
N VAL A 42 -21.19 -2.23 -3.04
CA VAL A 42 -21.80 -3.53 -2.84
C VAL A 42 -20.71 -4.59 -2.82
N VAL A 43 -20.83 -5.51 -1.85
CA VAL A 43 -20.18 -6.81 -1.91
C VAL A 43 -21.28 -7.85 -2.05
N ALA A 44 -21.17 -8.76 -3.02
CA ALA A 44 -22.22 -9.72 -3.32
C ALA A 44 -21.67 -11.08 -3.74
N ALA A 45 -22.49 -12.11 -3.57
CA ALA A 45 -22.28 -13.41 -4.22
C ALA A 45 -23.32 -13.62 -5.31
N MET A 46 -22.85 -14.09 -6.46
CA MET A 46 -23.64 -14.43 -7.64
C MET A 46 -23.45 -15.91 -7.98
N ASP A 47 -24.54 -16.63 -8.21
CA ASP A 47 -24.51 -17.93 -8.87
C ASP A 47 -24.40 -17.72 -10.38
N LEU A 48 -23.28 -18.15 -10.95
CA LEU A 48 -23.02 -18.01 -12.38
C LEU A 48 -23.81 -18.97 -13.26
N ARG A 49 -24.35 -20.06 -12.69
CA ARG A 49 -25.17 -21.04 -13.43
C ARG A 49 -26.57 -20.50 -13.68
N THR A 50 -27.10 -19.78 -12.70
CA THR A 50 -28.48 -19.25 -12.72
C THR A 50 -28.53 -17.74 -12.96
N ASN A 51 -27.38 -17.06 -12.91
CA ASN A 51 -27.25 -15.60 -12.94
C ASN A 51 -28.07 -14.91 -11.84
N GLN A 52 -28.22 -15.57 -10.68
CA GLN A 52 -28.95 -15.05 -9.54
C GLN A 52 -28.00 -14.56 -8.45
N ARG A 53 -28.41 -13.50 -7.77
CA ARG A 53 -27.72 -13.01 -6.58
C ARG A 53 -28.10 -13.89 -5.39
N LEU A 54 -27.10 -14.52 -4.78
CA LEU A 54 -27.26 -15.33 -3.57
C LEU A 54 -27.42 -14.44 -2.34
N TRP A 55 -26.52 -13.46 -2.20
CA TRP A 55 -26.56 -12.46 -1.14
C TRP A 55 -25.88 -11.15 -1.57
N SER A 56 -26.17 -10.06 -0.86
CA SER A 56 -25.44 -8.80 -0.99
C SER A 56 -25.41 -8.01 0.31
N GLN A 57 -24.29 -7.35 0.54
CA GLN A 57 -24.10 -6.35 1.58
C GLN A 57 -23.83 -4.99 0.93
N ARG A 58 -24.55 -3.96 1.39
CA ARG A 58 -24.34 -2.58 0.95
C ARG A 58 -23.34 -1.88 1.87
N TRP A 59 -22.38 -1.18 1.28
CA TRP A 59 -21.39 -0.38 1.99
C TRP A 59 -21.62 1.11 1.75
N SER A 60 -21.20 1.94 2.72
CA SER A 60 -21.33 3.39 2.67
C SER A 60 -20.50 4.03 1.56
N SER A 61 -19.43 3.37 1.12
CA SER A 61 -18.53 3.81 0.05
C SER A 61 -18.30 2.68 -0.96
N ARG A 62 -17.83 3.04 -2.16
CA ARG A 62 -17.53 2.07 -3.23
C ARG A 62 -16.61 0.97 -2.73
N CYS A 63 -16.84 -0.26 -3.15
CA CYS A 63 -15.83 -1.29 -2.96
C CYS A 63 -14.79 -1.17 -4.08
N TYR A 64 -13.57 -0.74 -3.74
CA TYR A 64 -12.41 -0.66 -4.63
C TYR A 64 -11.38 -1.76 -4.41
N SER A 65 -11.55 -2.54 -3.33
CA SER A 65 -10.65 -3.66 -2.99
C SER A 65 -10.76 -4.80 -4.01
N GLY A 66 -9.76 -5.68 -4.02
CA GLY A 66 -10.00 -7.06 -4.46
C GLY A 66 -10.70 -7.88 -3.36
N LEU A 67 -11.19 -9.06 -3.73
CA LEU A 67 -11.73 -10.03 -2.79
C LEU A 67 -10.89 -11.30 -2.85
N VAL A 68 -10.65 -11.95 -1.71
CA VAL A 68 -10.10 -13.31 -1.66
C VAL A 68 -11.03 -14.20 -0.85
N ALA A 69 -11.42 -15.33 -1.44
CA ALA A 69 -12.24 -16.35 -0.79
C ALA A 69 -11.36 -17.54 -0.40
N THR A 70 -11.67 -18.19 0.71
CA THR A 70 -10.94 -19.36 1.21
C THR A 70 -11.83 -20.60 1.24
N ALA A 71 -11.20 -21.77 1.34
CA ALA A 71 -11.92 -23.02 1.55
C ALA A 71 -12.55 -23.14 2.96
N GLY A 72 -12.19 -22.25 3.89
CA GLY A 72 -12.76 -22.17 5.24
C GLY A 72 -14.03 -21.31 5.32
N ASP A 73 -14.75 -21.16 4.20
CA ASP A 73 -15.94 -20.32 4.07
C ASP A 73 -15.72 -18.83 4.41
N LEU A 74 -14.49 -18.31 4.30
CA LEU A 74 -14.18 -16.90 4.56
C LEU A 74 -14.02 -16.09 3.27
N LEU A 75 -14.48 -14.84 3.30
CA LEU A 75 -14.28 -13.83 2.27
C LEU A 75 -13.64 -12.59 2.88
N PHE A 76 -12.43 -12.23 2.43
CA PHE A 76 -11.72 -11.05 2.90
C PHE A 76 -11.81 -9.89 1.92
N ALA A 77 -11.96 -8.68 2.45
CA ALA A 77 -12.11 -7.46 1.67
C ALA A 77 -11.56 -6.23 2.41
N GLY A 78 -10.88 -5.35 1.68
CA GLY A 78 -10.50 -4.02 2.14
C GLY A 78 -11.60 -2.98 1.90
N ARG A 79 -11.55 -1.90 2.67
CA ARG A 79 -12.48 -0.77 2.61
C ARG A 79 -11.73 0.56 2.49
N ASN A 80 -12.38 1.53 1.86
CA ASN A 80 -11.81 2.87 1.65
C ASN A 80 -11.57 3.63 2.97
N ASP A 81 -12.32 3.31 4.02
CA ASP A 81 -12.17 3.90 5.35
C ASP A 81 -11.10 3.21 6.20
N GLY A 82 -10.33 2.31 5.59
CA GLY A 82 -9.18 1.65 6.19
C GLY A 82 -9.48 0.37 6.95
N ARG A 83 -10.74 -0.07 6.93
CA ARG A 83 -11.14 -1.34 7.50
C ARG A 83 -10.76 -2.50 6.58
N PHE A 84 -10.15 -3.52 7.17
CA PHE A 84 -9.97 -4.84 6.57
C PHE A 84 -10.95 -5.80 7.22
N THR A 85 -11.81 -6.44 6.43
CA THR A 85 -12.99 -7.16 6.91
C THR A 85 -12.96 -8.61 6.44
N ALA A 86 -13.28 -9.55 7.34
CA ALA A 86 -13.59 -10.92 7.01
C ALA A 86 -15.10 -11.16 7.13
N MET A 87 -15.67 -11.84 6.15
CA MET A 87 -17.09 -12.16 6.07
C MET A 87 -17.28 -13.67 5.87
N ASP A 88 -18.42 -14.20 6.31
CA ASP A 88 -18.88 -15.52 5.91
C ASP A 88 -19.22 -15.47 4.42
N SER A 89 -18.59 -16.35 3.65
CA SER A 89 -18.72 -16.37 2.19
C SER A 89 -20.09 -16.89 1.71
N ARG A 90 -20.88 -17.52 2.61
CA ARG A 90 -22.16 -18.17 2.30
C ARG A 90 -23.33 -17.20 2.40
N ASP A 91 -23.24 -16.20 3.29
CA ASP A 91 -24.32 -15.23 3.52
C ASP A 91 -23.87 -13.76 3.58
N GLY A 92 -22.56 -13.48 3.61
CA GLY A 92 -22.00 -12.13 3.67
C GLY A 92 -21.97 -11.52 5.07
N THR A 93 -22.23 -12.31 6.12
CA THR A 93 -22.18 -11.84 7.52
C THR A 93 -20.76 -11.42 7.88
N LYS A 94 -20.59 -10.25 8.49
CA LYS A 94 -19.28 -9.80 9.00
C LYS A 94 -18.87 -10.65 10.21
N LEU A 95 -17.72 -11.30 10.11
CA LEU A 95 -17.16 -12.15 11.17
C LEU A 95 -16.05 -11.44 11.96
N TRP A 96 -15.23 -10.64 11.27
CA TRP A 96 -14.10 -9.95 11.86
C TRP A 96 -13.76 -8.67 11.10
N GLU A 97 -13.14 -7.70 11.78
CA GLU A 97 -12.73 -6.43 11.20
C GLU A 97 -11.56 -5.80 11.96
N PHE A 98 -10.65 -5.16 11.24
CA PHE A 98 -9.50 -4.42 11.78
C PHE A 98 -9.28 -3.10 11.06
N MET A 99 -8.78 -2.08 11.75
CA MET A 99 -8.53 -0.74 11.20
C MET A 99 -7.03 -0.53 10.92
N THR A 100 -6.67 -0.21 9.67
CA THR A 100 -5.29 -0.11 9.17
C THR A 100 -4.78 1.34 8.98
N ASP A 101 -5.53 2.32 9.48
CA ASP A 101 -5.30 3.79 9.42
C ASP A 101 -5.29 4.45 8.02
N ALA A 102 -5.11 3.68 6.94
CA ALA A 102 -5.18 4.13 5.55
C ALA A 102 -6.13 3.25 4.72
N GLY A 103 -6.57 3.74 3.55
CA GLY A 103 -7.52 3.00 2.71
C GLY A 103 -6.96 1.66 2.23
N VAL A 104 -7.77 0.59 2.35
CA VAL A 104 -7.42 -0.77 1.94
C VAL A 104 -8.07 -1.09 0.61
N ASN A 105 -7.31 -0.92 -0.47
CA ASN A 105 -7.82 -1.00 -1.83
C ASN A 105 -7.11 -2.03 -2.71
N ALA A 106 -6.01 -2.61 -2.24
CA ALA A 106 -5.36 -3.73 -2.90
C ALA A 106 -6.12 -5.05 -2.62
N PRO A 107 -6.09 -6.03 -3.54
CA PRO A 107 -6.55 -7.38 -3.25
C PRO A 107 -5.76 -7.98 -2.06
N PRO A 108 -6.42 -8.55 -1.05
CA PRO A 108 -5.72 -9.30 0.00
C PRO A 108 -5.11 -10.57 -0.58
N THR A 109 -3.98 -11.01 -0.01
CA THR A 109 -3.27 -12.23 -0.39
C THR A 109 -3.23 -13.18 0.80
N ILE A 110 -3.35 -14.48 0.54
CA ILE A 110 -3.26 -15.53 1.55
C ILE A 110 -2.12 -16.46 1.17
N PHE A 111 -1.29 -16.82 2.15
CA PHE A 111 -0.17 -17.73 1.96
C PHE A 111 0.09 -18.54 3.23
N GLU A 112 0.92 -19.57 3.09
CA GLU A 112 1.42 -20.36 4.20
C GLU A 112 2.93 -20.14 4.35
N HIS A 113 3.41 -20.07 5.59
CA HIS A 113 4.82 -20.05 5.91
C HIS A 113 5.07 -20.85 7.19
N GLU A 114 5.98 -21.82 7.13
CA GLU A 114 6.31 -22.70 8.26
C GLU A 114 5.10 -23.43 8.88
N GLY A 115 4.12 -23.80 8.05
CA GLY A 115 2.90 -24.49 8.48
C GLY A 115 1.80 -23.56 9.00
N GLU A 116 2.07 -22.26 9.11
CA GLU A 116 1.11 -21.25 9.56
C GLU A 116 0.48 -20.50 8.39
N GLN A 117 -0.83 -20.27 8.45
CA GLN A 117 -1.56 -19.51 7.43
C GLN A 117 -1.59 -18.02 7.79
N TYR A 118 -1.28 -17.19 6.79
CA TYR A 118 -1.27 -15.74 6.90
C TYR A 118 -2.21 -15.12 5.87
N VAL A 119 -2.87 -14.03 6.25
CA VAL A 119 -3.54 -13.11 5.33
C VAL A 119 -2.84 -11.76 5.38
N THR A 120 -2.55 -11.19 4.22
CA THR A 120 -1.82 -9.93 4.09
C THR A 120 -2.55 -8.97 3.18
N VAL A 121 -2.53 -7.69 3.52
CA VAL A 121 -3.12 -6.64 2.71
C VAL A 121 -2.27 -5.37 2.75
N PHE A 122 -2.23 -4.65 1.63
CA PHE A 122 -1.56 -3.36 1.53
C PHE A 122 -2.55 -2.22 1.81
N SER A 123 -2.18 -1.36 2.76
CA SER A 123 -2.94 -0.19 3.19
C SER A 123 -2.19 1.07 2.79
N ALA A 124 -2.70 1.74 1.74
CA ALA A 124 -2.03 2.89 1.12
C ALA A 124 -2.98 3.98 0.60
N GLY A 125 -4.28 3.75 0.69
CA GLY A 125 -5.29 4.65 0.13
C GLY A 125 -5.48 4.50 -1.38
N ASN A 126 -6.43 5.27 -1.91
CA ASN A 126 -6.83 5.27 -3.30
C ASN A 126 -7.17 6.70 -3.73
N LEU A 127 -6.45 7.18 -4.75
CA LEU A 127 -6.60 8.51 -5.30
C LEU A 127 -8.01 8.79 -5.84
N LEU A 128 -8.67 7.80 -6.45
CA LEU A 128 -9.98 7.96 -7.09
C LEU A 128 -11.12 8.09 -6.08
N GLU A 129 -10.94 7.53 -4.88
CA GLU A 129 -11.89 7.69 -3.78
C GLU A 129 -11.49 8.85 -2.85
N GLY A 130 -10.21 9.22 -2.81
CA GLY A 130 -9.68 10.19 -1.85
C GLY A 130 -9.57 9.63 -0.44
N SER A 131 -9.32 8.32 -0.28
CA SER A 131 -9.12 7.71 1.03
C SER A 131 -7.79 8.12 1.67
N SER A 132 -7.71 7.98 3.00
CA SER A 132 -6.49 8.23 3.78
C SER A 132 -5.30 7.48 3.19
N ARG A 133 -4.18 8.18 3.04
CA ARG A 133 -2.94 7.61 2.50
C ARG A 133 -2.14 6.92 3.60
N GLY A 134 -1.45 5.87 3.21
CA GLY A 134 -0.53 5.11 4.06
C GLY A 134 0.56 4.47 3.20
N ASP A 135 1.41 3.69 3.85
CA ASP A 135 2.42 2.86 3.19
C ASP A 135 2.74 1.68 4.11
N SER A 136 1.75 0.81 4.31
CA SER A 136 1.86 -0.25 5.30
C SER A 136 1.31 -1.57 4.77
N MET A 137 2.09 -2.62 4.97
CA MET A 137 1.61 -3.99 4.83
C MET A 137 1.13 -4.49 6.18
N TRP A 138 -0.09 -5.01 6.20
CA TRP A 138 -0.69 -5.61 7.39
C TRP A 138 -0.82 -7.11 7.16
N THR A 139 -0.22 -7.89 8.07
CA THR A 139 -0.21 -9.36 8.03
C THR A 139 -0.87 -9.87 9.29
N PHE A 140 -1.81 -10.81 9.13
CA PHE A 140 -2.58 -11.40 10.20
C PHE A 140 -2.44 -12.92 10.16
N LYS A 141 -2.35 -13.54 11.34
CA LYS A 141 -2.46 -14.99 11.56
C LYS A 141 -3.45 -15.24 12.70
N LEU A 142 -3.93 -16.47 12.82
CA LEU A 142 -4.59 -16.90 14.05
C LEU A 142 -3.54 -17.02 15.16
N LEU A 143 -3.96 -16.66 16.37
CA LEU A 143 -3.14 -16.80 17.58
C LEU A 143 -3.49 -18.12 18.25
N GLU A 144 -2.48 -18.76 18.85
CA GLU A 144 -2.72 -19.85 19.78
C GLU A 144 -3.32 -19.32 21.09
N GLU A 145 -4.02 -20.19 21.83
CA GLU A 145 -4.68 -19.81 23.07
C GLU A 145 -3.64 -19.31 24.10
N GLY A 146 -3.70 -18.02 24.45
CA GLY A 146 -2.75 -17.36 25.36
C GLY A 146 -1.58 -16.65 24.68
N GLU A 147 -1.49 -16.65 23.35
CA GLU A 147 -0.52 -15.85 22.60
C GLU A 147 -1.00 -14.38 22.54
N GLU A 148 -0.11 -13.42 22.87
CA GLU A 148 -0.44 -11.99 22.80
C GLU A 148 -0.17 -11.40 21.40
N THR A 149 -0.99 -10.42 21.01
CA THR A 149 -0.96 -9.72 19.71
C THR A 149 0.26 -8.83 19.48
N SER A 150 1.16 -8.71 20.46
CA SER A 150 2.38 -7.94 20.26
C SER A 150 3.41 -8.79 19.53
N ILE A 151 3.30 -8.84 18.20
CA ILE A 151 4.54 -8.81 17.43
C ILE A 151 5.21 -7.52 17.90
N PRO A 152 6.40 -7.55 18.50
CA PRO A 152 7.16 -6.32 18.68
C PRO A 152 7.25 -5.77 17.27
N LEU A 153 6.54 -4.67 16.99
CA LEU A 153 6.95 -3.81 15.91
C LEU A 153 8.41 -3.57 16.26
N GLU A 154 9.32 -4.15 15.48
CA GLU A 154 10.69 -3.73 15.48
C GLU A 154 10.58 -2.27 15.04
N GLN A 155 10.35 -1.41 16.04
CA GLN A 155 10.30 0.01 15.84
C GLN A 155 11.68 0.26 15.28
N ILE A 156 11.72 0.54 13.98
CA ILE A 156 12.88 1.03 13.28
C ILE A 156 13.13 2.40 13.90
N THR A 157 13.62 2.39 15.14
CA THR A 157 14.01 3.55 15.90
C THR A 157 15.32 3.93 15.25
N PRO A 158 15.39 5.07 14.57
CA PRO A 158 16.62 5.39 13.89
C PRO A 158 17.67 5.58 15.00
N PRO A 159 18.83 4.93 14.85
CA PRO A 159 19.85 4.84 15.89
C PRO A 159 20.23 6.23 16.38
N GLN A 160 20.73 6.31 17.60
CA GLN A 160 21.30 7.56 18.09
C GLN A 160 22.46 7.97 17.18
N PRO A 161 22.64 9.27 16.89
CA PRO A 161 23.77 9.73 16.11
C PRO A 161 25.07 9.19 16.70
N ASN A 162 25.83 8.42 15.92
CA ASN A 162 27.15 7.94 16.33
C ASN A 162 28.23 8.88 15.76
N THR A 163 29.31 9.06 16.52
CA THR A 163 30.38 10.02 16.17
C THR A 163 31.22 9.55 14.98
N GLU A 164 31.41 8.24 14.83
CA GLU A 164 32.15 7.64 13.71
C GLU A 164 31.45 7.89 12.37
N GLY A 165 30.16 7.58 12.27
CA GLY A 165 29.33 7.77 11.09
C GLY A 165 29.22 9.23 10.68
N LEU A 166 29.09 10.16 11.64
CA LEU A 166 29.16 11.60 11.34
C LEU A 166 30.52 12.00 10.77
N ALA A 167 31.62 11.49 11.33
CA ALA A 167 32.96 11.81 10.86
C ALA A 167 33.20 11.29 9.43
N LEU A 168 32.82 10.05 9.16
CA LEU A 168 32.93 9.43 7.83
C LEU A 168 32.02 10.11 6.81
N PHE A 169 30.78 10.42 7.19
CA PHE A 169 29.83 11.14 6.35
C PHE A 169 30.36 12.51 5.95
N ARG A 170 30.94 13.27 6.90
CA ARG A 170 31.57 14.57 6.63
C ARG A 170 32.72 14.51 5.66
N GLN A 171 33.52 13.44 5.71
CA GLN A 171 34.70 13.29 4.87
C GLN A 171 34.33 12.96 3.41
N THR A 172 33.27 12.18 3.20
CA THR A 172 33.05 11.52 1.90
C THR A 172 31.69 11.81 1.27
N CYS A 173 30.65 12.01 2.07
CA CYS A 173 29.27 12.03 1.58
C CYS A 173 28.70 13.45 1.45
N VAL A 174 29.18 14.39 2.27
CA VAL A 174 28.64 15.77 2.35
C VAL A 174 28.73 16.53 1.04
N PHE A 175 29.73 16.26 0.20
CA PHE A 175 29.89 16.94 -1.08
C PHE A 175 28.64 16.83 -1.97
N CYS A 176 28.02 15.64 -2.00
CA CYS A 176 26.82 15.36 -2.79
C CYS A 176 25.54 15.48 -1.95
N HIS A 177 25.56 15.05 -0.69
CA HIS A 177 24.34 14.95 0.11
C HIS A 177 24.08 16.15 1.02
N GLY A 178 25.00 17.11 1.11
CA GLY A 178 24.90 18.23 2.04
C GLY A 178 25.19 17.82 3.49
N LEU A 179 25.49 18.80 4.35
CA LEU A 179 25.90 18.53 5.73
C LEU A 179 24.76 18.00 6.59
N ARG A 180 23.52 18.35 6.23
CA ARG A 180 22.28 17.96 6.90
C ARG A 180 21.44 17.00 6.05
N GLY A 181 21.97 16.49 4.94
CA GLY A 181 21.24 15.60 4.02
C GLY A 181 20.34 16.35 3.04
N GLU A 182 20.49 17.67 2.87
CA GLU A 182 19.68 18.52 2.00
C GLU A 182 19.93 18.34 0.49
N GLY A 183 20.97 17.58 0.11
CA GLY A 183 21.38 17.40 -1.29
C GLY A 183 22.22 18.56 -1.85
N GLY A 184 22.77 18.38 -3.05
CA GLY A 184 23.66 19.36 -3.72
C GLY A 184 24.58 18.69 -4.73
N HIS A 185 25.31 19.44 -5.58
CA HIS A 185 26.27 18.89 -6.57
C HIS A 185 25.82 17.60 -7.29
N ASN A 186 24.57 17.56 -7.79
CA ASN A 186 23.91 16.40 -8.41
C ASN A 186 23.63 15.19 -7.50
N GLY A 187 23.93 15.27 -6.21
CA GLY A 187 23.50 14.33 -5.18
C GLY A 187 22.08 14.60 -4.69
N MET A 188 21.34 13.53 -4.43
CA MET A 188 19.96 13.61 -3.95
C MET A 188 19.89 13.92 -2.44
N PRO A 189 18.82 14.60 -2.00
CA PRO A 189 18.54 14.76 -0.57
C PRO A 189 18.28 13.42 0.11
N LEU A 190 18.73 13.29 1.35
CA LEU A 190 18.60 12.10 2.20
C LEU A 190 17.33 12.21 3.05
N GLU A 191 16.16 12.18 2.40
CA GLU A 191 14.84 12.31 3.02
C GLU A 191 14.17 10.94 3.20
N GLY A 192 13.38 10.78 4.27
CA GLY A 192 12.62 9.55 4.51
C GLY A 192 13.44 8.31 4.90
N LEU A 193 14.75 8.42 5.10
CA LEU A 193 15.61 7.26 5.40
C LEU A 193 15.32 6.58 6.74
N ALA A 194 14.66 7.28 7.67
CA ALA A 194 14.22 6.73 8.94
C ALA A 194 13.27 5.53 8.79
N ALA A 195 12.53 5.45 7.67
CA ALA A 195 11.58 4.38 7.38
C ALA A 195 12.24 3.05 6.96
N PHE A 196 13.54 3.07 6.63
CA PHE A 196 14.28 1.88 6.18
C PHE A 196 15.20 1.34 7.27
N SER A 197 15.54 0.04 7.20
CA SER A 197 16.49 -0.59 8.13
C SER A 197 17.92 -0.11 7.90
N THR A 198 18.78 -0.20 8.93
CA THR A 198 20.22 0.10 8.77
C THR A 198 20.84 -0.76 7.68
N ASP A 199 20.49 -2.05 7.61
CA ASP A 199 21.07 -2.99 6.65
C ASP A 199 20.70 -2.64 5.21
N GLN A 200 19.47 -2.17 4.98
CA GLN A 200 19.04 -1.72 3.67
C GLN A 200 19.81 -0.48 3.22
N VAL A 201 19.97 0.52 4.10
CA VAL A 201 20.74 1.74 3.80
C VAL A 201 22.22 1.41 3.63
N ALA A 202 22.79 0.52 4.46
CA ALA A 202 24.16 0.05 4.34
C ALA A 202 24.41 -0.68 3.02
N SER A 203 23.45 -1.47 2.55
CA SER A 203 23.52 -2.14 1.24
C SER A 203 23.60 -1.14 0.09
N ILE A 204 22.82 -0.05 0.15
CA ILE A 204 22.88 1.04 -0.85
C ILE A 204 24.25 1.72 -0.83
N ILE A 205 24.77 2.07 0.35
CA ILE A 205 26.10 2.69 0.47
C ILE A 205 27.20 1.74 -0.04
N SER A 206 27.10 0.46 0.31
CA SER A 206 28.08 -0.55 -0.09
C SER A 206 28.11 -0.73 -1.62
N LYS A 207 26.94 -0.90 -2.25
CA LYS A 207 26.82 -1.26 -3.68
C LYS A 207 26.72 -0.05 -4.61
N GLY A 208 26.41 1.13 -4.09
CA GLY A 208 26.01 2.28 -4.90
C GLY A 208 24.63 2.08 -5.52
N GLN A 209 24.05 3.16 -6.04
CA GLN A 209 22.77 3.10 -6.75
C GLN A 209 22.64 4.28 -7.72
N ASN A 210 22.25 4.03 -8.97
CA ASN A 210 22.20 5.03 -10.04
C ASN A 210 23.56 5.75 -10.16
N SER A 211 23.57 7.07 -10.00
CA SER A 211 24.78 7.90 -10.02
C SER A 211 25.54 7.92 -8.68
N MET A 212 25.04 7.28 -7.63
CA MET A 212 25.74 7.16 -6.34
C MET A 212 26.81 6.06 -6.44
N PRO A 213 28.10 6.38 -6.20
CA PRO A 213 29.18 5.40 -6.28
C PRO A 213 29.07 4.34 -5.18
N ALA A 214 29.67 3.17 -5.43
CA ALA A 214 29.82 2.10 -4.45
C ALA A 214 30.97 2.41 -3.49
N PHE A 215 30.81 2.05 -2.20
CA PHE A 215 31.82 2.30 -1.17
C PHE A 215 32.33 1.03 -0.47
N ALA A 216 31.98 -0.16 -0.97
CA ALA A 216 32.45 -1.44 -0.42
C ALA A 216 33.98 -1.56 -0.39
N ASP A 217 34.68 -0.94 -1.35
CA ASP A 217 36.15 -0.96 -1.42
C ASP A 217 36.82 0.18 -0.64
N THR A 218 36.03 1.18 -0.22
CA THR A 218 36.51 2.38 0.48
C THR A 218 36.35 2.27 1.99
N PHE A 219 35.30 1.58 2.45
CA PHE A 219 34.95 1.47 3.87
C PHE A 219 34.74 0.01 4.26
N THR A 220 35.11 -0.31 5.51
CA THR A 220 34.76 -1.60 6.10
C THR A 220 33.25 -1.72 6.30
N ALA A 221 32.74 -2.95 6.43
CA ALA A 221 31.31 -3.19 6.71
C ALA A 221 30.84 -2.47 7.99
N SER A 222 31.68 -2.38 9.02
CA SER A 222 31.37 -1.63 10.25
C SER A 222 31.24 -0.13 9.98
N GLN A 223 32.16 0.44 9.20
CA GLN A 223 32.13 1.86 8.84
C GLN A 223 30.92 2.22 7.99
N ILE A 224 30.56 1.35 7.02
CA ILE A 224 29.35 1.51 6.20
C ILE A 224 28.11 1.47 7.08
N ARG A 225 28.05 0.56 8.05
CA ARG A 225 26.98 0.50 9.04
C ARG A 225 26.91 1.81 9.84
N SER A 226 28.02 2.31 10.37
CA SER A 226 28.08 3.58 11.11
C SER A 226 27.56 4.77 10.28
N ILE A 227 27.93 4.85 8.99
CA ILE A 227 27.40 5.87 8.06
C ILE A 227 25.89 5.69 7.85
N ALA A 228 25.42 4.47 7.60
CA ALA A 228 24.00 4.16 7.40
C ALA A 228 23.16 4.56 8.62
N GLU A 229 23.65 4.27 9.82
CA GLU A 229 23.01 4.69 11.07
C GLU A 229 22.94 6.22 11.18
N HIS A 230 24.03 6.93 10.86
CA HIS A 230 24.06 8.39 10.89
C HIS A 230 23.08 9.03 9.89
N VAL A 231 23.07 8.60 8.62
CA VAL A 231 22.22 9.24 7.59
C VAL A 231 20.72 9.03 7.85
N ARG A 232 20.34 7.92 8.51
CA ARG A 232 18.97 7.68 8.99
C ARG A 232 18.54 8.64 10.10
N THR A 233 19.46 9.42 10.66
CA THR A 233 19.15 10.50 11.61
C THR A 233 18.85 11.84 10.94
N LEU A 234 19.18 11.99 9.66
CA LEU A 234 18.96 13.21 8.90
C LEU A 234 17.51 13.29 8.41
N ASN A 235 16.95 14.50 8.32
CA ASN A 235 15.65 14.80 7.71
C ASN A 235 14.46 13.92 8.15
N ARG A 236 14.43 13.43 9.40
CA ARG A 236 13.42 12.47 9.91
C ARG A 236 11.95 12.90 9.72
N GLY A 237 11.68 14.21 9.60
CA GLY A 237 10.32 14.75 9.41
C GLY A 237 9.96 15.10 7.97
N ILE A 238 10.85 14.85 7.00
CA ILE A 238 10.61 15.20 5.60
C ILE A 238 10.30 13.91 4.83
N PRO A 239 9.08 13.75 4.29
CA PRO A 239 8.74 12.61 3.44
C PRO A 239 9.67 12.54 2.23
N ASN A 240 10.03 11.34 1.78
CA ASN A 240 10.84 11.15 0.58
C ASN A 240 10.09 11.74 -0.64
N ARG A 241 10.56 12.87 -1.16
CA ARG A 241 9.91 13.57 -2.28
C ARG A 241 10.08 12.86 -3.63
N ASN A 242 10.98 11.88 -3.69
CA ASN A 242 11.33 11.14 -4.90
C ASN A 242 10.63 9.77 -5.00
N SER A 243 9.77 9.40 -4.04
CA SER A 243 8.98 8.15 -4.10
C SER A 243 7.71 8.27 -4.97
N ARG A 244 7.75 9.08 -6.03
CA ARG A 244 6.62 9.28 -6.95
C ARG A 244 6.51 8.18 -7.98
#